data_AF-A0A2A4VMY7-F1
#
_entry.id   AF-A0A2A4VMY7-F1
#
_cell.length_a   1.000
_cell.length_b   1.000
_cell.length_c   1.000
_cell.angle_alpha   90.00
_cell.angle_beta   90.00
_cell.angle_gamma   90.00
#
_symmetry.space_group_name_H-M   'P 1'
#
loop_
_entity.id
_entity.type
_entity.pdbx_description
1 polymer ?
#
loop_
_entity_poly.entity_id
_entity_poly.type
_entity_poly.pdbx_seq_one_letter_code
_entity_poly.pdbx_strand_id
1 'polypeptide(L)' 'MQLGEIKAFSKPLVTNLAKLGIHNTQDLLLHLPLRYIDETRIVPIRDLRLGDSAQVQGEIVHAEVAYKPRKA' A
#
# COMPACT_ATOMS: atom_id res chain seq x y z
N MET A 1 22.91 -1.33 -10.59
CA MET A 1 22.78 0.11 -10.24
C MET A 1 22.36 0.22 -8.79
N GLN A 2 22.97 1.12 -8.02
CA GLN A 2 22.66 1.30 -6.59
C GLN A 2 21.34 2.08 -6.44
N LEU A 3 20.54 1.73 -5.43
CA LEU A 3 19.23 2.37 -5.22
C LEU A 3 19.34 3.87 -4.92
N GLY A 4 20.39 4.28 -4.20
CA GLY A 4 20.63 5.69 -3.84
C GLY A 4 21.00 6.60 -5.01
N GLU A 5 21.35 6.05 -6.18
CA GLU A 5 21.64 6.82 -7.39
C GLU A 5 20.36 7.25 -8.12
N ILE A 6 19.24 6.61 -7.81
CA ILE A 6 17.94 6.88 -8.42
C ILE A 6 17.19 7.89 -7.54
N LYS A 7 16.89 9.07 -8.11
CA LYS A 7 16.22 10.18 -7.40
C LYS A 7 14.92 9.79 -6.68
N ALA A 8 14.23 8.76 -7.16
CA ALA A 8 12.99 8.27 -6.55
C ALA A 8 13.20 7.62 -5.16
N PHE A 9 14.41 7.14 -4.85
CA PHE A 9 14.68 6.46 -3.59
C PHE A 9 15.29 7.41 -2.55
N SER A 10 14.47 7.79 -1.57
CA SER A 10 14.92 8.58 -0.43
C SER A 10 15.79 7.75 0.53
N LYS A 11 16.66 8.40 1.30
CA LYS A 11 17.50 7.72 2.32
C LYS A 11 16.68 6.82 3.26
N PRO A 12 15.53 7.26 3.83
CA PRO A 12 14.70 6.38 4.65
C PRO A 12 14.15 5.17 3.90
N LEU A 13 13.77 5.34 2.63
CA LEU A 13 13.27 4.25 1.80
C LEU A 13 14.36 3.21 1.55
N VAL A 14 15.58 3.63 1.23
CA VAL A 14 16.73 2.73 1.04
C VAL A 14 17.02 1.93 2.33
N THR A 15 16.98 2.58 3.50
CA THR A 15 17.15 1.90 4.78
C THR A 15 16.06 0.86 5.04
N ASN A 16 14.82 1.13 4.65
CA ASN A 16 13.73 0.17 4.79
C ASN A 16 13.84 -0.99 3.80
N LEU A 17 14.23 -0.73 2.55
CA LEU A 17 14.49 -1.75 1.54
C LEU A 17 15.65 -2.68 1.95
N ALA A 18 16.69 -2.14 2.57
CA ALA A 18 17.80 -2.93 3.09
C ALA A 18 17.35 -3.93 4.18
N LYS A 19 16.33 -3.59 5.00
CA LYS A 19 15.74 -4.54 5.97
C LYS A 19 15.00 -5.69 5.30
N LEU A 20 14.54 -5.49 4.07
CA LEU A 20 13.91 -6.51 3.22
C LEU A 20 14.93 -7.29 2.38
N GLY A 21 16.24 -7.05 2.56
CA GLY A 21 17.31 -7.67 1.78
C GLY A 21 17.48 -7.09 0.36
N ILE A 22 16.91 -5.92 0.10
CA ILE A 22 16.94 -5.25 -1.21
C ILE A 22 18.01 -4.16 -1.17
N HIS A 23 19.09 -4.35 -1.90
CA HIS A 23 20.26 -3.46 -1.91
C HIS A 23 20.46 -2.78 -3.25
N ASN A 24 20.09 -3.44 -4.33
CA ASN A 24 20.28 -2.95 -5.69
C ASN A 24 18.98 -3.06 -6.51
N THR A 25 19.03 -2.53 -7.72
CA THR A 25 17.90 -2.50 -8.67
C THR A 25 17.43 -3.87 -9.16
N GLN A 26 18.32 -4.87 -9.22
CA GLN A 26 17.98 -6.23 -9.65
C GLN A 26 17.18 -6.96 -8.57
N ASP A 27 17.50 -6.71 -7.29
CA ASP A 27 16.78 -7.28 -6.15
C ASP A 27 15.28 -6.90 -6.19
N LEU A 28 14.96 -5.70 -6.68
CA LEU A 28 13.57 -5.25 -6.86
C LEU A 28 12.79 -6.05 -7.91
N LEU A 29 13.46 -6.51 -8.97
CA LEU A 29 12.79 -7.27 -10.04
C LEU A 29 12.28 -8.63 -9.54
N LEU A 30 12.92 -9.18 -8.51
CA LEU A 30 12.58 -10.46 -7.91
C LEU A 30 11.84 -10.32 -6.58
N HIS A 31 11.60 -9.08 -6.11
CA HIS A 31 10.81 -8.80 -4.92
C HIS A 31 9.31 -8.81 -5.25
N LEU A 32 8.79 -10.01 -5.50
CA LEU A 32 7.39 -10.19 -5.88
C LEU A 32 6.45 -10.03 -4.67
N PRO A 33 5.24 -9.47 -4.86
CA PRO A 33 4.22 -9.42 -3.82
C PRO A 33 3.90 -10.81 -3.27
N LEU A 34 3.76 -10.92 -1.95
CA LEU A 34 3.27 -12.13 -1.29
C LEU A 34 1.84 -12.49 -1.72
N ARG A 35 1.02 -11.47 -2.01
CA ARG A 35 -0.36 -11.62 -2.43
C ARG A 35 -0.75 -10.46 -3.35
N TYR A 36 -1.33 -10.79 -4.49
CA TYR A 36 -2.02 -9.82 -5.34
C TYR A 36 -3.46 -9.69 -4.88
N ILE A 37 -3.97 -8.46 -4.94
CA ILE A 37 -5.39 -8.19 -4.81
C ILE A 37 -5.97 -8.22 -6.22
N ASP A 38 -7.04 -8.99 -6.41
CA ASP A 38 -7.78 -9.03 -7.66
C ASP A 38 -8.86 -7.93 -7.64
N GLU A 39 -8.64 -6.89 -8.44
CA GLU A 39 -9.53 -5.73 -8.58
C GLU A 39 -10.43 -5.82 -9.82
N THR A 40 -10.65 -7.02 -10.35
CA THR A 40 -11.49 -7.23 -11.55
C THR A 40 -12.99 -7.22 -11.26
N ARG A 41 -13.39 -7.26 -9.98
CA ARG A 41 -14.79 -7.42 -9.59
C ARG A 41 -15.21 -6.48 -8.47
N ILE A 42 -16.26 -5.73 -8.75
CA ILE A 42 -16.98 -4.94 -7.75
C ILE A 42 -18.09 -5.79 -7.11
N VAL A 43 -18.07 -5.88 -5.79
CA VAL A 43 -19.08 -6.55 -4.98
C VAL A 43 -20.12 -5.52 -4.52
N PRO A 44 -21.43 -5.76 -4.68
CA PRO A 44 -22.45 -4.90 -4.11
C PRO A 44 -22.33 -4.84 -2.58
N ILE A 45 -22.47 -3.65 -1.99
CA ILE A 45 -22.33 -3.45 -0.53
C ILE A 45 -23.24 -4.39 0.27
N ARG A 46 -24.44 -4.68 -0.25
CA ARG A 46 -25.43 -5.58 0.38
C ARG A 46 -24.97 -7.05 0.47
N ASP A 47 -23.99 -7.45 -0.35
CA ASP A 47 -23.50 -8.82 -0.48
C ASP A 47 -22.17 -9.05 0.26
N LEU A 48 -21.67 -8.04 0.98
CA LEU A 48 -20.43 -8.13 1.73
C LEU A 48 -20.52 -9.18 2.84
N ARG A 49 -19.42 -9.91 3.02
CA ARG A 49 -19.26 -10.91 4.09
C ARG A 49 -18.20 -10.45 5.07
N LEU A 50 -18.46 -10.67 6.35
CA LEU A 50 -17.51 -10.34 7.42
C LEU A 50 -16.23 -11.16 7.25
N GLY A 51 -15.09 -10.47 7.27
CA GLY A 51 -13.76 -11.08 7.15
C GLY A 51 -13.23 -11.19 5.73
N ASP A 52 -14.07 -11.00 4.70
CA ASP A 52 -13.63 -11.03 3.31
C ASP A 52 -13.11 -9.65 2.86
N SER A 53 -12.01 -9.65 2.11
CA SER A 53 -11.59 -8.46 1.35
C SER A 53 -12.40 -8.39 0.05
N ALA A 54 -13.09 -7.27 -0.17
CA ALA A 54 -13.92 -7.05 -1.34
C ALA A 54 -13.78 -5.61 -1.85
N GLN A 55 -13.82 -5.43 -3.16
CA GLN A 55 -13.87 -4.13 -3.81
C GLN A 55 -15.33 -3.69 -3.95
N VAL A 56 -15.66 -2.45 -3.59
CA VAL A 56 -17.02 -1.91 -3.66
C VAL A 56 -17.02 -0.56 -4.38
N GLN A 57 -18.17 -0.17 -4.92
CA GLN A 57 -18.38 1.15 -5.52
C GLN A 57 -19.63 1.80 -4.91
N GLY A 58 -19.55 3.09 -4.67
CA GLY A 58 -20.64 3.88 -4.13
C GLY A 58 -20.33 5.37 -4.18
N GLU A 59 -21.31 6.18 -3.80
CA GLU A 59 -21.17 7.62 -3.64
C GLU A 59 -20.86 7.97 -2.18
N ILE A 60 -19.93 8.89 -1.99
CA ILE A 60 -19.63 9.41 -0.66
C ILE A 60 -20.68 10.47 -0.30
N VAL A 61 -21.60 10.14 0.60
CA VAL A 61 -22.68 11.04 1.04
C VAL A 61 -22.31 11.91 2.24
N HIS A 62 -21.27 11.53 2.98
CA HIS A 62 -20.78 12.24 4.16
C HIS A 62 -19.29 12.02 4.36
N ALA A 63 -18.56 13.08 4.67
CA ALA A 63 -17.16 13.03 5.06
C ALA A 63 -16.88 14.14 6.08
N GLU A 64 -16.42 13.76 7.26
CA GLU A 64 -16.12 14.69 8.35
C GLU A 64 -14.69 14.50 8.85
N VAL A 65 -14.08 15.59 9.32
CA VAL A 65 -12.75 15.55 9.95
C VAL A 65 -12.92 15.92 11.42
N ALA A 66 -12.85 14.92 12.29
CA ALA A 66 -12.87 15.15 13.73
C ALA A 66 -11.49 15.63 14.21
N TYR A 67 -11.41 16.87 14.73
CA TYR A 67 -10.19 17.38 15.35
C TYR A 67 -9.89 16.63 16.65
N LYS A 68 -8.80 15.84 16.67
CA LYS A 68 -8.20 15.31 17.91
C LYS A 68 -6.91 16.08 18.21
N PRO A 69 -6.87 16.89 19.29
CA PRO A 69 -5.61 17.54 19.70
C PRO A 69 -4.58 16.45 20.04
N ARG A 70 -3.34 16.64 19.58
CA ARG A 70 -2.23 15.77 20.01
C ARG A 70 -2.06 15.95 21.52
N LYS A 71 -2.17 14.86 22.30
CA LYS A 71 -1.77 14.88 23.71
C LYS A 71 -0.26 15.16 23.75
N ALA A 72 0.14 16.15 24.54
CA ALA A 72 1.53 16.48 24.83
C ALA A 72 2.19 15.37 25.67
#